data_AF-A0A392NGD0-F1
#
_entry.id   AF-A0A392NGD0-F1
#
_cell.length_a   1.000
_cell.length_b   1.000
_cell.length_c   1.000
_cell.angle_alpha   90.00
_cell.angle_beta   90.00
_cell.angle_gamma   90.00
#
_symmetry.space_group_name_H-M   'P 1'
#
loop_
_entity.id
_entity.type
_entity.pdbx_description
1 polymer ?
#
loop_
_entity_poly.entity_id
_entity_poly.type
_entity_poly.pdbx_seq_one_letter_code
_entity_poly.pdbx_strand_id
1 'polypeptide(L)'
;GCLLVRQNFFHNDPKNFADVGGGVLGCRGFHSSFRATQSGLSLNIDVSTTMIIQPGPVVDFLISNQNVRDPFSLDWTKAKRTLKNLRVKTHPSNQEFKICGLSEVPCKELTFTLKKRDGDGTEEMTVLDYFTNVRKIDLRYSADLPCINVGRPKRPTYFPIELCELVSLQRYTKALSTLQRASLVEKSRQKPQERMRILSDVSCLA
;
A
#
# COMPACT_ATOMS: atom_id res chain seq x y z
N GLY A 1 6.51 12.53 4.32
CA GLY A 1 7.09 11.21 4.64
C GLY A 1 8.11 10.83 3.58
N CYS A 2 9.13 10.04 3.93
CA CYS A 2 10.18 9.58 3.02
C CYS A 2 10.37 8.07 3.18
N LEU A 3 10.61 7.37 2.08
CA LEU A 3 10.97 5.96 2.04
C LEU A 3 12.49 5.86 1.83
N LEU A 4 13.17 5.25 2.80
CA LEU A 4 14.59 4.98 2.73
C LEU A 4 14.82 3.53 2.27
N VAL A 5 15.62 3.33 1.23
CA VAL A 5 16.02 2.02 0.75
C VAL A 5 17.53 2.00 0.58
N ARG A 6 18.24 1.56 1.62
CA ARG A 6 19.71 1.65 1.71
C ARG A 6 20.15 3.12 1.59
N GLN A 7 20.92 3.45 0.55
CA GLN A 7 21.42 4.79 0.26
C GLN A 7 20.47 5.59 -0.66
N ASN A 8 19.24 5.11 -0.88
CA ASN A 8 18.26 5.76 -1.75
C ASN A 8 17.11 6.36 -0.94
N PHE A 9 16.72 7.58 -1.29
CA PHE A 9 15.70 8.38 -0.61
C PHE A 9 14.56 8.69 -1.59
N PHE A 10 13.33 8.36 -1.20
CA PHE A 10 12.13 8.52 -2.02
C PHE A 10 11.09 9.35 -1.29
N HIS A 11 10.80 10.55 -1.80
CA HIS A 11 9.86 11.47 -1.17
C HIS A 11 8.41 11.11 -1.52
N ASN A 12 7.50 11.27 -0.55
CA ASN A 12 6.06 11.14 -0.78
C ASN A 12 5.50 12.38 -1.49
N ASP A 13 5.95 12.64 -2.72
CA ASP A 13 5.45 13.70 -3.57
C ASP A 13 4.86 13.07 -4.84
N PRO A 14 3.56 13.26 -5.13
CA PRO A 14 2.92 12.78 -6.36
C PRO A 14 3.67 13.17 -7.64
N LYS A 15 4.41 14.30 -7.66
CA LYS A 15 5.23 14.70 -8.81
C LYS A 15 6.36 13.72 -9.13
N ASN A 16 6.81 12.95 -8.13
CA ASN A 16 7.82 11.92 -8.28
C ASN A 16 7.22 10.57 -8.68
N PHE A 17 5.90 10.45 -8.79
CA PHE A 17 5.23 9.20 -9.10
C PHE A 17 4.88 9.11 -10.59
N ALA A 18 5.05 7.92 -11.14
CA ALA A 18 4.76 7.61 -12.53
C ALA A 18 3.98 6.30 -12.58
N ASP A 19 2.73 6.33 -13.03
CA ASP A 19 1.92 5.11 -13.12
C ASP A 19 2.54 4.08 -14.07
N VAL A 20 2.84 2.87 -13.62
CA VAL A 20 3.35 1.80 -14.50
C VAL A 20 2.28 0.79 -14.90
N GLY A 21 1.05 0.97 -14.40
CA GLY A 21 -0.11 0.11 -14.61
C GLY A 21 -0.27 -0.94 -13.52
N GLY A 22 -1.50 -1.44 -13.36
CA GLY A 22 -1.82 -2.54 -12.44
C GLY A 22 -1.73 -2.18 -10.96
N GLY A 23 -2.00 -0.92 -10.61
CA GLY A 23 -1.92 -0.40 -9.23
C GLY A 23 -0.49 -0.24 -8.71
N VAL A 24 0.50 -0.18 -9.61
CA VAL A 24 1.92 0.00 -9.28
C VAL A 24 2.39 1.33 -9.85
N LEU A 25 3.15 2.08 -9.05
CA LEU A 25 3.75 3.35 -9.44
C LEU A 25 5.27 3.25 -9.39
N GLY A 26 5.95 3.86 -10.35
CA GLY A 26 7.36 4.21 -10.23
C GLY A 26 7.52 5.46 -9.38
N CYS A 27 8.32 5.36 -8.33
CA CYS A 27 8.66 6.45 -7.43
C CYS A 27 10.10 6.88 -7.67
N ARG A 28 10.28 8.09 -8.17
CA ARG A 28 11.58 8.73 -8.34
C ARG A 28 12.14 9.19 -6.99
N GLY A 29 13.44 9.11 -6.86
CA GLY A 29 14.19 9.50 -5.67
C GLY A 29 15.67 9.66 -5.99
N PHE A 30 16.50 9.68 -4.95
CA PHE A 30 17.91 9.99 -5.06
C PHE A 30 18.75 8.96 -4.33
N HIS A 31 19.78 8.46 -5.01
CA HIS A 31 20.92 7.82 -4.38
C HIS A 31 21.85 8.89 -3.82
N SER A 32 22.38 8.68 -2.61
CA SER A 32 23.41 9.54 -2.05
C SER A 32 24.43 8.70 -1.27
N SER A 33 25.72 8.83 -1.64
CA SER A 33 26.82 8.15 -0.96
C SER A 33 28.10 8.98 -0.97
N PHE A 34 28.88 8.90 0.11
CA PHE A 34 30.23 9.48 0.13
C PHE A 34 31.26 8.49 -0.43
N ARG A 35 32.22 9.01 -1.20
CA ARG A 35 33.34 8.26 -1.79
C ARG A 35 34.64 9.00 -1.49
N ALA A 36 35.64 8.29 -0.96
CA ALA A 36 36.98 8.83 -0.82
C ALA A 36 37.64 8.88 -2.20
N THR A 37 38.26 10.02 -2.51
CA THR A 37 39.00 10.27 -3.75
C THR A 37 40.38 10.83 -3.40
N GLN A 38 41.28 10.92 -4.39
CA GLN A 38 42.59 11.54 -4.20
C GLN A 38 42.48 13.03 -3.77
N SER A 39 41.38 13.69 -4.12
CA SER A 39 41.08 15.09 -3.76
C SER A 39 40.27 15.21 -2.45
N GLY A 40 40.12 14.13 -1.69
CA GLY A 40 39.32 14.10 -0.46
C GLY A 40 37.97 13.41 -0.63
N LEU A 41 37.04 13.69 0.28
CA LEU A 41 35.72 13.06 0.30
C LEU A 41 34.78 13.74 -0.70
N SER A 42 34.20 12.96 -1.61
CA SER A 42 33.22 13.43 -2.60
C SER A 42 31.84 12.84 -2.33
N LEU A 43 30.79 13.65 -2.50
CA LEU A 43 29.41 13.20 -2.44
C LEU A 43 28.95 12.77 -3.85
N ASN A 44 28.58 11.50 -3.98
CA ASN A 44 28.00 10.93 -5.19
C ASN A 44 26.48 10.92 -5.05
N ILE A 45 25.80 11.70 -5.90
CA ILE A 45 24.33 11.78 -5.97
C ILE A 45 23.89 11.30 -7.34
N ASP A 46 22.86 10.45 -7.38
CA ASP A 46 22.25 10.03 -8.63
C ASP A 46 20.73 9.89 -8.52
N VAL A 47 20.02 9.98 -9.65
CA VAL A 47 18.58 9.71 -9.72
C VAL A 47 18.36 8.21 -9.62
N SER A 48 17.41 7.81 -8.77
CA SER A 48 16.97 6.42 -8.64
C SER A 48 15.45 6.33 -8.79
N THR A 49 14.97 5.16 -9.22
CA THR A 49 13.54 4.86 -9.30
C THR A 49 13.27 3.55 -8.57
N THR A 50 12.28 3.53 -7.68
CA THR A 50 11.81 2.30 -7.04
C THR A 50 10.31 2.10 -7.28
N MET A 51 9.83 0.86 -7.23
CA MET A 51 8.41 0.59 -7.42
C MET A 51 7.69 0.67 -6.09
N ILE A 52 6.56 1.38 -6.07
CA ILE A 52 5.65 1.45 -4.93
C ILE A 52 4.25 1.02 -5.36
N ILE A 53 3.45 0.62 -4.39
CA ILE A 53 2.03 0.38 -4.59
C ILE A 53 1.30 1.72 -4.63
N GLN A 54 0.30 1.82 -5.50
CA GLN A 54 -0.59 2.97 -5.55
C GLN A 54 -1.36 3.09 -4.23
N PRO A 55 -1.25 4.22 -3.51
CA PRO A 55 -2.07 4.45 -2.31
C PRO A 55 -3.54 4.67 -2.69
N GLY A 56 -4.44 4.43 -1.73
CA GLY A 56 -5.89 4.57 -1.92
C GLY A 56 -6.67 3.31 -1.55
N PRO A 57 -7.95 3.20 -1.92
CA PRO A 57 -8.79 2.07 -1.54
C PRO A 57 -8.16 0.73 -1.91
N VAL A 58 -8.17 -0.22 -0.97
CA VAL A 58 -7.58 -1.56 -1.20
C VAL A 58 -8.25 -2.25 -2.39
N VAL A 59 -9.56 -2.05 -2.57
CA VAL A 59 -10.34 -2.70 -3.63
C VAL A 59 -9.89 -2.22 -5.01
N ASP A 60 -9.66 -0.92 -5.20
CA ASP A 60 -9.26 -0.32 -6.48
C ASP A 60 -7.88 -0.81 -6.92
N PHE A 61 -6.96 -0.93 -5.95
CA PHE A 61 -5.66 -1.53 -6.19
C PHE A 61 -5.80 -2.99 -6.64
N LEU A 62 -6.63 -3.79 -5.97
CA LEU A 62 -6.83 -5.19 -6.34
C LEU A 62 -7.45 -5.34 -7.73
N ILE A 63 -8.47 -4.54 -8.05
CA ILE A 63 -9.14 -4.50 -9.36
C ILE A 63 -8.11 -4.21 -10.45
N SER A 64 -7.30 -3.15 -10.24
CA SER A 64 -6.24 -2.77 -11.17
C SER A 64 -5.16 -3.85 -11.30
N ASN A 65 -4.70 -4.42 -10.18
CA ASN A 65 -3.63 -5.40 -10.15
C ASN A 65 -4.01 -6.75 -10.80
N GLN A 66 -5.29 -7.11 -10.71
CA GLN A 66 -5.81 -8.33 -11.33
C GLN A 66 -6.43 -8.10 -12.71
N ASN A 67 -6.57 -6.84 -13.13
CA ASN A 67 -7.21 -6.44 -14.38
C ASN A 67 -8.65 -6.99 -14.50
N VAL A 68 -9.42 -6.85 -13.43
CA VAL A 68 -10.85 -7.20 -13.38
C VAL A 68 -11.71 -5.94 -13.37
N ARG A 69 -13.03 -6.07 -13.52
CA ARG A 69 -13.95 -4.92 -13.61
C ARG A 69 -14.55 -4.50 -12.27
N ASP A 70 -14.72 -5.45 -11.36
CA ASP A 70 -15.47 -5.27 -10.13
C ASP A 70 -14.89 -6.12 -8.98
N PRO A 71 -15.23 -5.80 -7.72
CA PRO A 71 -14.72 -6.53 -6.55
C PRO A 71 -15.13 -8.01 -6.47
N PHE A 72 -16.27 -8.40 -7.06
CA PHE A 72 -16.80 -9.77 -6.99
C PHE A 72 -16.08 -10.70 -7.97
N SER A 73 -15.49 -10.14 -9.02
CA SER A 73 -14.63 -10.83 -9.98
C SER A 73 -13.20 -11.07 -9.48
N LEU A 74 -12.85 -10.66 -8.25
CA LEU A 74 -11.49 -10.80 -7.71
C LEU A 74 -11.15 -12.25 -7.35
N ASP A 75 -9.96 -12.71 -7.78
CA ASP A 75 -9.34 -13.90 -7.20
C ASP A 75 -8.79 -13.54 -5.81
N TRP A 76 -9.56 -13.91 -4.78
CA TRP A 76 -9.20 -13.66 -3.38
C TRP A 76 -7.98 -14.45 -2.90
N THR A 77 -7.64 -15.58 -3.55
CA THR A 77 -6.41 -16.33 -3.27
C THR A 77 -5.19 -15.52 -3.70
N LYS A 78 -5.25 -14.93 -4.90
CA LYS A 78 -4.21 -14.01 -5.40
C LYS A 78 -4.19 -12.69 -4.61
N ALA A 79 -5.35 -12.17 -4.21
CA ALA A 79 -5.46 -10.98 -3.37
C ALA A 79 -4.77 -11.17 -2.01
N LYS A 80 -5.03 -12.29 -1.32
CA LYS A 80 -4.39 -12.63 -0.02
C LYS A 80 -2.87 -12.60 -0.11
N ARG A 81 -2.28 -13.16 -1.18
CA ARG A 81 -0.82 -13.14 -1.42
C ARG A 81 -0.29 -11.75 -1.78
N THR A 82 -1.13 -10.87 -2.32
CA THR A 82 -0.75 -9.52 -2.74
C THR A 82 -0.81 -8.52 -1.61
N LEU A 83 -1.79 -8.66 -0.73
CA LEU A 83 -1.96 -7.79 0.42
C LEU A 83 -1.08 -8.16 1.61
N LYS A 84 -0.57 -9.38 1.68
CA LYS A 84 0.26 -9.86 2.80
C LYS A 84 1.43 -8.89 3.07
N ASN A 85 1.57 -8.47 4.32
CA ASN A 85 2.58 -7.54 4.81
C ASN A 85 2.45 -6.08 4.35
N LEU A 86 1.46 -5.73 3.53
CA LEU A 86 1.16 -4.34 3.26
C LEU A 86 0.53 -3.68 4.48
N ARG A 87 0.56 -2.36 4.51
CA ARG A 87 -0.03 -1.51 5.52
C ARG A 87 -1.28 -0.85 4.96
N VAL A 88 -2.31 -0.80 5.79
CA VAL A 88 -3.55 -0.11 5.49
C VAL A 88 -3.89 0.85 6.60
N LYS A 89 -4.53 1.95 6.21
CA LYS A 89 -5.20 2.88 7.09
C LYS A 89 -6.69 2.52 7.11
N THR A 90 -7.30 2.50 8.29
CA THR A 90 -8.72 2.16 8.41
C THR A 90 -9.60 3.38 8.66
N HIS A 91 -10.72 3.47 7.96
CA HIS A 91 -11.72 4.51 8.16
C HIS A 91 -12.76 4.08 9.21
N PRO A 92 -13.27 4.98 10.09
CA PRO A 92 -12.91 6.39 10.25
C PRO A 92 -11.73 6.64 11.20
N SER A 93 -11.20 5.59 11.83
CA SER A 93 -10.22 5.73 12.93
C SER A 93 -8.88 6.34 12.50
N ASN A 94 -8.58 6.34 11.19
CA ASN A 94 -7.31 6.72 10.60
C ASN A 94 -6.10 5.95 11.16
N GLN A 95 -6.33 4.82 11.83
CA GLN A 95 -5.28 3.98 12.38
C GLN A 95 -4.64 3.14 11.28
N GLU A 96 -3.31 3.05 11.32
CA GLU A 96 -2.55 2.24 10.39
C GLU A 96 -2.21 0.87 10.98
N PHE A 97 -2.44 -0.16 10.19
CA PHE A 97 -2.15 -1.53 10.57
C PHE A 97 -1.39 -2.27 9.46
N LYS A 98 -0.64 -3.28 9.85
CA LYS A 98 -0.06 -4.24 8.90
C LYS A 98 -1.05 -5.37 8.64
N ILE A 99 -1.34 -5.65 7.38
CA ILE A 99 -2.20 -6.76 6.96
C ILE A 99 -1.49 -8.09 7.26
N CYS A 100 -2.16 -8.90 8.07
CA CYS A 100 -1.79 -10.28 8.36
C CYS A 100 -2.40 -11.26 7.36
N GLY A 101 -3.61 -10.98 6.87
CA GLY A 101 -4.28 -11.81 5.87
C GLY A 101 -5.67 -11.32 5.53
N LEU A 102 -6.48 -12.24 5.00
CA LEU A 102 -7.91 -12.07 4.73
C LEU A 102 -8.70 -13.11 5.53
N SER A 103 -9.96 -12.81 5.83
CA SER A 103 -10.89 -13.81 6.36
C SER A 103 -11.16 -14.92 5.35
N GLU A 104 -11.57 -16.09 5.85
CA GLU A 104 -11.94 -17.24 5.01
C GLU A 104 -13.41 -17.20 4.58
N VAL A 105 -14.25 -16.52 5.37
CA VAL A 105 -15.67 -16.30 5.10
C VAL A 105 -15.96 -14.82 4.86
N PRO A 106 -17.08 -14.48 4.17
CA PRO A 106 -17.51 -13.11 3.93
C PRO A 106 -17.81 -12.31 5.20
N CYS A 107 -17.83 -10.97 5.08
CA CYS A 107 -18.10 -10.04 6.18
C CYS A 107 -19.43 -10.30 6.91
N LYS A 108 -20.46 -10.72 6.18
CA LYS A 108 -21.80 -11.02 6.73
C LYS A 108 -21.86 -12.32 7.55
N GLU A 109 -20.93 -13.24 7.32
CA GLU A 109 -20.86 -14.55 8.02
C GLU A 109 -19.76 -14.57 9.09
N LEU A 110 -18.80 -13.65 9.02
CA LEU A 110 -17.64 -13.60 9.90
C LEU A 110 -18.03 -13.11 11.30
N THR A 111 -18.06 -14.00 12.28
CA THR A 111 -18.39 -13.68 13.67
C THR A 111 -17.16 -13.38 14.53
N PHE A 112 -17.36 -12.60 15.59
CA PHE A 112 -16.38 -12.39 16.65
C PHE A 112 -17.06 -12.11 17.99
N THR A 113 -16.32 -12.32 19.08
CA THR A 113 -16.80 -12.05 20.45
C THR A 113 -16.50 -10.61 20.86
N LEU A 114 -17.55 -9.83 21.11
CA LEU A 114 -17.49 -8.48 21.63
C LEU A 114 -17.71 -8.50 23.16
N LYS A 115 -16.78 -7.93 23.93
CA LYS A 115 -16.97 -7.74 25.37
C LYS A 115 -17.93 -6.57 25.61
N LYS A 116 -18.99 -6.80 26.41
CA LYS A 116 -19.92 -5.73 26.81
C LYS A 116 -19.23 -4.72 27.72
N ARG A 117 -19.67 -3.46 27.66
CA ARG A 117 -19.12 -2.37 28.49
C ARG A 117 -19.56 -2.43 29.96
N ASP A 118 -20.73 -3.03 30.24
CA ASP A 118 -21.42 -2.91 31.54
C ASP A 118 -21.48 -4.20 32.39
N GLY A 119 -20.67 -5.22 32.09
CA GLY A 119 -20.63 -6.46 32.88
C GLY A 119 -20.02 -7.66 32.17
N ASP A 120 -19.70 -8.71 32.94
CA ASP A 120 -18.97 -9.92 32.56
C ASP A 120 -19.76 -10.80 31.56
N GLY A 121 -19.89 -10.32 30.33
CA GLY A 121 -20.59 -10.99 29.24
C GLY A 121 -19.96 -10.69 27.89
N THR A 122 -19.83 -11.73 27.08
CA THR A 122 -19.43 -11.63 25.67
C THR A 122 -20.66 -11.80 24.79
N GLU A 123 -20.82 -10.94 23.79
CA GLU A 123 -21.82 -11.10 22.74
C GLU A 123 -21.13 -11.52 21.46
N GLU A 124 -21.65 -12.55 20.80
CA GLU A 124 -21.22 -12.89 19.44
C GLU A 124 -22.01 -12.06 18.44
N MET A 125 -21.29 -11.47 17.49
CA MET A 125 -21.89 -10.72 16.39
C MET A 125 -21.04 -10.84 15.14
N THR A 126 -21.66 -10.62 13.98
CA THR A 126 -20.94 -10.59 12.71
C THR A 126 -20.16 -9.27 12.57
N VAL A 127 -19.11 -9.28 11.74
CA VAL A 127 -18.38 -8.05 11.40
C VAL A 127 -19.30 -7.05 10.71
N LEU A 128 -20.18 -7.50 9.82
CA LEU A 128 -21.19 -6.66 9.19
C LEU A 128 -22.08 -5.98 10.24
N ASP A 129 -22.68 -6.74 11.15
CA ASP A 129 -23.58 -6.20 12.18
C ASP A 129 -22.87 -5.23 13.11
N TYR A 130 -21.61 -5.51 13.46
CA TYR A 130 -20.82 -4.59 14.29
C TYR A 130 -20.65 -3.23 13.61
N PHE A 131 -20.26 -3.22 12.33
CA PHE A 131 -20.01 -1.95 11.64
C PHE A 131 -21.32 -1.21 11.34
N THR A 132 -22.37 -1.91 10.93
CA THR A 132 -23.67 -1.28 10.63
C THR A 132 -24.43 -0.87 11.89
N ASN A 133 -24.60 -1.77 12.85
CA ASN A 133 -25.48 -1.54 14.00
C ASN A 133 -24.78 -0.84 15.16
N VAL A 134 -23.51 -1.18 15.44
CA VAL A 134 -22.76 -0.60 16.57
C VAL A 134 -21.99 0.64 16.15
N ARG A 135 -21.23 0.57 15.03
CA ARG A 135 -20.45 1.71 14.54
C ARG A 135 -21.25 2.70 13.69
N LYS A 136 -22.47 2.34 13.26
CA LYS A 136 -23.33 3.17 12.40
C LYS A 136 -22.65 3.55 11.08
N ILE A 137 -21.90 2.60 10.51
CA ILE A 137 -21.23 2.73 9.22
C ILE A 137 -21.95 1.83 8.23
N ASP A 138 -22.54 2.44 7.21
CA ASP A 138 -23.18 1.70 6.12
C ASP A 138 -22.11 1.10 5.20
N LEU A 139 -22.18 -0.22 4.99
CA LEU A 139 -21.26 -0.97 4.13
C LEU A 139 -21.97 -1.28 2.82
N ARG A 140 -21.49 -0.70 1.73
CA ARG A 140 -22.20 -0.70 0.43
C ARG A 140 -22.02 -2.00 -0.33
N TYR A 141 -20.82 -2.59 -0.29
CA TYR A 141 -20.50 -3.75 -1.12
C TYR A 141 -19.67 -4.82 -0.40
N SER A 142 -19.15 -4.55 0.79
CA SER A 142 -18.26 -5.50 1.47
C SER A 142 -18.97 -6.67 2.16
N ALA A 143 -20.31 -6.70 2.20
CA ALA A 143 -21.07 -7.73 2.91
C ALA A 143 -20.72 -9.16 2.44
N ASP A 144 -20.64 -9.35 1.12
CA ASP A 144 -20.32 -10.64 0.49
C ASP A 144 -18.82 -10.83 0.20
N LEU A 145 -17.97 -9.89 0.65
CA LEU A 145 -16.53 -9.93 0.42
C LEU A 145 -15.76 -10.34 1.70
N PRO A 146 -14.54 -10.88 1.57
CA PRO A 146 -13.66 -11.12 2.70
C PRO A 146 -13.25 -9.81 3.42
N CYS A 147 -13.00 -9.93 4.71
CA CYS A 147 -12.46 -8.86 5.54
C CYS A 147 -10.92 -8.88 5.57
N ILE A 148 -10.31 -7.70 5.70
CA ILE A 148 -8.89 -7.52 5.96
C ILE A 148 -8.60 -7.92 7.42
N ASN A 149 -7.72 -8.89 7.63
CA ASN A 149 -7.24 -9.26 8.96
C ASN A 149 -5.94 -8.53 9.28
N VAL A 150 -5.97 -7.73 10.34
CA VAL A 150 -4.81 -6.99 10.86
C VAL A 150 -4.38 -7.45 12.26
N GLY A 151 -5.10 -8.41 12.83
CA GLY A 151 -4.84 -8.93 14.18
C GLY A 151 -3.79 -10.04 14.20
N ARG A 152 -3.49 -10.52 15.41
CA ARG A 152 -2.57 -11.65 15.62
C ARG A 152 -3.32 -12.96 15.41
N PRO A 153 -2.63 -14.09 15.12
CA PRO A 153 -3.29 -15.39 14.93
C PRO A 153 -4.21 -15.82 16.09
N LYS A 154 -3.83 -15.51 17.34
CA LYS A 154 -4.62 -15.83 18.55
C LYS A 154 -5.72 -14.81 18.87
N ARG A 155 -5.68 -13.62 18.25
CA ARG A 155 -6.61 -12.52 18.51
C ARG A 155 -6.78 -11.72 17.22
N PRO A 156 -7.54 -12.25 16.26
CA PRO A 156 -7.71 -11.62 14.97
C PRO A 156 -8.48 -10.31 15.12
N THR A 157 -8.33 -9.44 14.14
CA THR A 157 -9.04 -8.16 14.09
C THR A 157 -9.36 -7.91 12.63
N TYR A 158 -10.65 -7.82 12.33
CA TYR A 158 -11.15 -7.79 10.98
C TYR A 158 -11.75 -6.42 10.66
N PHE A 159 -11.42 -5.93 9.47
CA PHE A 159 -12.00 -4.72 8.90
C PHE A 159 -12.64 -5.06 7.54
N PRO A 160 -13.87 -4.62 7.27
CA PRO A 160 -14.43 -4.66 5.93
C PRO A 160 -13.48 -4.00 4.94
N ILE A 161 -13.34 -4.57 3.74
CA ILE A 161 -12.37 -4.07 2.75
C ILE A 161 -12.67 -2.63 2.30
N GLU A 162 -13.94 -2.25 2.30
CA GLU A 162 -14.43 -0.89 1.98
C GLU A 162 -13.89 0.18 2.94
N LEU A 163 -13.51 -0.21 4.16
CA LEU A 163 -12.98 0.69 5.17
C LEU A 163 -11.44 0.72 5.19
N CYS A 164 -10.76 0.11 4.22
CA CYS A 164 -9.31 0.00 4.19
C CYS A 164 -8.69 0.72 2.99
N GLU A 165 -7.70 1.57 3.27
CA GLU A 165 -6.89 2.27 2.26
C GLU A 165 -5.42 1.89 2.38
N LEU A 166 -4.75 1.58 1.28
CA LEU A 166 -3.31 1.36 1.22
C LEU A 166 -2.55 2.65 1.49
N VAL A 167 -1.60 2.58 2.43
CA VAL A 167 -0.70 3.68 2.77
C VAL A 167 0.30 3.91 1.64
N SER A 168 0.73 5.16 1.43
CA SER A 168 1.73 5.51 0.41
C SER A 168 3.12 4.96 0.72
N LEU A 169 4.00 5.01 -0.28
CA LEU A 169 5.42 4.64 -0.20
C LEU A 169 5.70 3.19 0.25
N GLN A 170 4.79 2.28 -0.05
CA GLN A 170 5.00 0.85 0.19
C GLN A 170 5.63 0.19 -1.01
N ARG A 171 6.82 -0.39 -0.84
CA ARG A 171 7.55 -0.99 -1.96
C ARG A 171 6.80 -2.16 -2.59
N TYR A 172 6.68 -2.12 -3.91
CA TYR A 172 6.24 -3.26 -4.70
C TYR A 172 7.45 -4.12 -5.06
N THR A 173 7.56 -5.30 -4.47
CA THR A 173 8.71 -6.21 -4.66
C THR A 173 8.43 -7.39 -5.57
N LYS A 174 7.19 -7.53 -6.05
CA LYS A 174 6.81 -8.61 -6.97
C LYS A 174 7.34 -8.33 -8.37
N ALA A 175 7.48 -9.39 -9.16
CA ALA A 175 7.89 -9.28 -10.55
C ALA A 175 6.89 -8.43 -11.35
N LEU A 176 7.41 -7.50 -12.15
CA LEU A 176 6.64 -6.72 -13.10
C LEU A 176 6.35 -7.52 -14.36
N SER A 177 5.16 -7.32 -14.95
CA SER A 177 4.82 -7.81 -16.28
C SER A 177 5.67 -7.14 -17.36
N THR A 178 5.73 -7.71 -18.56
CA THR A 178 6.47 -7.13 -19.70
C THR A 178 6.00 -5.70 -20.01
N LEU A 179 4.69 -5.46 -19.97
CA LEU A 179 4.10 -4.14 -20.19
C LEU A 179 4.50 -3.14 -19.10
N GLN A 180 4.45 -3.55 -17.83
CA GLN A 180 4.88 -2.71 -16.71
C GLN A 180 6.38 -2.38 -16.79
N ARG A 181 7.22 -3.34 -17.19
CA ARG A 181 8.66 -3.10 -17.41
C ARG A 181 8.91 -2.10 -18.53
N ALA A 182 8.24 -2.27 -19.67
CA ALA A 182 8.35 -1.34 -20.79
C ALA A 182 7.89 0.08 -20.40
N SER A 183 6.74 0.19 -19.72
CA SER A 183 6.22 1.45 -19.19
C SER A 183 7.19 2.10 -18.21
N LEU A 184 7.78 1.32 -17.31
CA LEU A 184 8.77 1.81 -16.36
C LEU A 184 10.02 2.36 -17.05
N VAL A 185 10.56 1.63 -18.03
CA VAL A 185 11.74 2.06 -18.80
C VAL A 185 11.45 3.38 -19.49
N GLU A 186 10.32 3.48 -20.19
CA GLU A 186 9.96 4.71 -20.90
C GLU A 186 9.76 5.90 -19.95
N LYS A 187 9.06 5.69 -18.83
CA LYS A 187 8.78 6.75 -17.83
C LYS A 187 10.00 7.12 -16.98
N SER A 188 11.02 6.26 -16.92
CA SER A 188 12.29 6.55 -16.24
C SER A 188 13.33 7.17 -17.16
N ARG A 189 13.08 7.21 -18.47
CA ARG A 189 14.00 7.78 -19.45
C ARG A 189 14.11 9.29 -19.24
N GLN A 190 15.35 9.77 -19.11
CA GLN A 190 15.66 11.19 -18.95
C GLN A 190 16.83 11.54 -19.84
N LYS A 191 16.77 12.71 -20.48
CA LYS A 191 17.94 13.22 -21.22
C LYS A 191 19.04 13.63 -20.23
N PRO A 192 20.33 13.48 -20.58
CA PRO A 192 21.42 13.85 -19.68
C PRO A 192 21.32 15.28 -19.11
N GLN A 193 20.91 16.25 -19.93
CA GLN A 193 20.72 17.63 -19.50
C GLN A 193 19.61 17.79 -18.46
N GLU A 194 18.49 17.08 -18.61
CA GLU A 194 17.38 17.11 -17.65
C GLU A 194 17.79 16.44 -16.33
N ARG A 195 18.48 15.29 -16.41
CA ARG A 195 19.01 14.59 -15.23
C ARG A 195 19.96 15.49 -14.46
N MET A 196 20.85 16.21 -15.15
CA MET A 196 21.79 17.13 -14.51
C MET A 196 21.08 18.29 -13.80
N ARG A 197 20.01 18.86 -14.38
CA ARG A 197 19.19 19.91 -13.73
C ARG A 197 18.53 19.39 -12.46
N ILE A 198 17.94 18.20 -12.52
CA ILE A 198 17.31 17.57 -11.35
C ILE A 198 18.35 17.37 -10.22
N LEU A 199 19.58 16.96 -10.57
CA LEU A 199 20.64 16.76 -9.59
C LEU A 199 21.17 18.08 -9.02
N SER A 200 21.33 19.13 -9.84
CA SER A 200 21.79 20.44 -9.37
C SER A 200 20.82 21.08 -8.39
N ASP A 201 19.51 20.97 -8.64
CA ASP A 201 18.48 21.52 -7.76
C ASP A 201 18.50 20.88 -6.37
N VAL A 202 18.82 19.57 -6.30
CA VAL A 202 18.95 18.83 -5.05
C VAL A 202 20.26 19.16 -4.32
N SER A 203 21.36 19.31 -5.05
CA SER A 203 22.65 19.69 -4.46
C SER A 203 22.67 21.10 -3.87
N CYS A 204 21.84 22.03 -4.38
CA CYS A 204 21.74 23.39 -3.84
C CYS A 204 20.93 23.48 -2.53
N LEU A 205 20.25 22.42 -2.13
CA LEU A 205 19.47 22.34 -0.88
C LEU A 205 20.25 21.67 0.27
N ALA A 206 21.49 21.26 0.03
CA ALA A 206 22.36 20.56 0.98
C ALA A 206 23.43 21.48 1.59
#